data_AF-A0A941LSB6-F1
#
_entry.id   AF-A0A941LSB6-F1
#
_cell.length_a   1.000
_cell.length_b   1.000
_cell.length_c   1.000
_cell.angle_alpha   90.00
_cell.angle_beta   90.00
_cell.angle_gamma   90.00
#
_symmetry.space_group_name_H-M   'P 1'
#
loop_
_entity.id
_entity.type
_entity.pdbx_description
1 polymer ?
#
loop_
_entity_poly.entity_id
_entity_poly.type
_entity_poly.pdbx_seq_one_letter_code
_entity_poly.pdbx_strand_id
1 'polypeptide(L)'
;METYVECAKHLDELLAGARAVRITVRGYLPLSVEEIGTSRDGHRLVSLCQYGEQNGDLMRDCDLVFMVTVLSDGAAAEPVSFRNDYLGLSQEVYRYDETGRRTHVVSSLKQDLKEFARAWFVTLRDQGFFASTAVREILSP
;
A
#
# COMPACT_ATOMS: atom_id res chain seq x y z
N MET A 1 -15.35 7.53 2.20
CA MET A 1 -15.25 6.51 3.26
C MET A 1 -15.38 5.12 2.68
N GLU A 2 -16.40 4.85 1.85
CA GLU A 2 -16.57 3.58 1.12
C GLU A 2 -15.29 3.08 0.44
N THR A 3 -14.61 3.91 -0.36
CA THR A 3 -13.34 3.54 -1.02
C THR A 3 -12.23 3.10 -0.05
N TYR A 4 -12.13 3.69 1.14
CA TYR A 4 -11.12 3.30 2.12
C TYR A 4 -11.45 1.97 2.80
N VAL A 5 -12.75 1.68 2.99
CA VAL A 5 -13.22 0.38 3.46
C VAL A 5 -12.92 -0.69 2.40
N GLU A 6 -13.12 -0.39 1.11
CA GLU A 6 -12.73 -1.29 0.01
C GLU A 6 -11.22 -1.53 -0.04
N CYS A 7 -10.40 -0.48 0.10
CA CYS A 7 -8.95 -0.62 0.18
C CYS A 7 -8.52 -1.55 1.32
N ALA A 8 -9.13 -1.41 2.51
CA ALA A 8 -8.83 -2.30 3.64
C ALA A 8 -9.15 -3.76 3.32
N LYS A 9 -10.31 -4.04 2.72
CA LYS A 9 -10.69 -5.39 2.30
C LYS A 9 -9.70 -5.98 1.29
N HIS A 10 -9.25 -5.18 0.31
CA HIS A 10 -8.26 -5.64 -0.67
C HIS A 10 -6.90 -5.93 -0.03
N LEU A 11 -6.43 -5.08 0.89
CA LEU A 11 -5.18 -5.34 1.62
C LEU A 11 -5.27 -6.62 2.46
N ASP A 12 -6.39 -6.82 3.16
CA ASP A 12 -6.61 -8.04 3.96
C ASP A 12 -6.70 -9.30 3.08
N GLU A 13 -7.33 -9.21 1.90
CA GLU A 13 -7.38 -10.31 0.91
C GLU A 13 -5.99 -10.66 0.36
N LEU A 14 -5.15 -9.65 0.07
CA LEU A 14 -3.79 -9.87 -0.42
C LEU A 14 -2.86 -10.43 0.65
N LEU A 15 -2.95 -9.92 1.88
CA LEU A 15 -2.15 -10.38 3.01
C LEU A 15 -2.58 -11.77 3.50
N ALA A 16 -3.85 -12.12 3.38
CA ALA A 16 -4.40 -13.43 3.76
C ALA A 16 -4.00 -13.88 5.18
N GLY A 17 -3.94 -12.93 6.12
CA GLY A 17 -3.59 -13.17 7.53
C GLY A 17 -2.08 -13.16 7.83
N ALA A 18 -1.20 -13.05 6.84
CA ALA A 18 0.23 -12.85 7.05
C ALA A 18 0.58 -11.36 7.25
N ARG A 19 1.76 -11.11 7.81
CA ARG A 19 2.29 -9.73 7.99
C ARG A 19 3.05 -9.23 6.76
N ALA A 20 3.63 -10.13 5.99
CA ALA A 20 4.40 -9.81 4.80
C ALA A 20 4.26 -10.94 3.78
N VAL A 21 3.80 -10.60 2.57
CA VAL A 21 3.62 -11.55 1.47
C VAL A 21 4.20 -10.97 0.19
N ARG A 22 4.94 -11.80 -0.55
CA ARG A 22 5.24 -11.58 -1.96
C ARG A 22 4.27 -12.38 -2.81
N ILE A 23 3.63 -11.71 -3.75
CA ILE A 23 2.68 -12.29 -4.69
C ILE A 23 3.27 -12.18 -6.10
N THR A 24 3.39 -13.30 -6.78
CA THR A 24 3.93 -13.38 -8.13
C THR A 24 2.86 -13.85 -9.10
N VAL A 25 2.67 -13.09 -10.18
CA VAL A 25 1.88 -13.49 -11.34
C VAL A 25 2.77 -13.44 -12.58
N ARG A 26 2.72 -14.50 -13.40
CA ARG A 26 3.55 -14.60 -14.61
C ARG A 26 3.29 -13.42 -15.54
N GLY A 27 4.36 -12.71 -15.92
CA GLY A 27 4.31 -11.58 -16.86
C GLY A 27 4.18 -10.21 -16.20
N TYR A 28 4.09 -10.14 -14.87
CA TYR A 28 4.02 -8.90 -14.10
C TYR A 28 5.14 -8.83 -13.05
N LEU A 29 5.46 -7.61 -12.61
CA LEU A 29 6.39 -7.40 -11.51
C LEU A 29 5.79 -7.96 -10.20
N PRO A 30 6.60 -8.64 -9.35
CA PRO A 30 6.13 -9.14 -8.06
C PRO A 30 5.56 -8.02 -7.20
N LEU A 31 4.44 -8.32 -6.54
CA LEU A 31 3.77 -7.43 -5.60
C LEU A 31 4.14 -7.84 -4.18
N SER A 32 4.77 -6.94 -3.44
CA SER A 32 4.98 -7.05 -2.00
C SER A 32 3.84 -6.35 -1.26
N VAL A 33 3.26 -7.03 -0.28
CA VAL A 33 2.28 -6.45 0.64
C VAL A 33 2.76 -6.70 2.06
N GLU A 34 3.04 -5.63 2.79
CA GLU A 34 3.81 -5.72 4.03
C GLU A 34 3.28 -4.76 5.09
N GLU A 35 3.11 -5.25 6.32
CA GLU A 35 3.01 -4.41 7.49
C GLU A 35 4.37 -3.81 7.83
N ILE A 36 4.51 -2.51 7.60
CA ILE A 36 5.78 -1.79 7.78
C ILE A 36 5.90 -1.11 9.16
N GLY A 37 4.93 -1.36 10.05
CA GLY A 37 4.93 -0.86 11.42
C GLY A 37 3.63 -0.14 11.79
N THR A 38 3.74 0.81 12.70
CA THR A 38 2.62 1.61 13.19
C THR A 38 2.91 3.10 13.04
N SER A 39 1.89 3.86 12.65
CA SER A 39 1.91 5.31 12.73
C SER A 39 2.05 5.74 14.18
N ARG A 40 2.40 7.01 14.39
CA ARG A 40 2.58 7.55 15.73
C ARG A 40 1.30 7.55 16.56
N ASP A 41 0.15 7.63 15.90
CA ASP A 41 -1.17 7.57 16.51
C ASP A 41 -1.61 6.11 16.78
N GLY A 42 -0.71 5.13 16.55
CA GLY A 42 -0.95 3.71 16.83
C GLY A 42 -1.67 2.96 15.71
N HIS A 43 -1.86 3.56 14.54
CA HIS A 43 -2.52 2.91 13.42
C HIS A 43 -1.54 2.03 12.64
N ARG A 44 -1.97 0.84 12.23
CA ARG A 44 -1.17 -0.07 11.40
C ARG A 44 -0.85 0.58 10.05
N LEU A 45 0.39 0.43 9.58
CA LEU A 45 0.84 0.87 8.26
C LEU A 45 1.09 -0.35 7.36
N VAL A 46 0.52 -0.34 6.17
CA VAL A 46 0.68 -1.42 5.17
C VAL A 46 1.23 -0.82 3.87
N SER A 47 2.39 -1.28 3.43
CA SER A 47 2.95 -0.99 2.11
C SER A 47 2.39 -1.96 1.08
N LEU A 48 2.00 -1.44 -0.08
CA LEU A 48 1.64 -2.16 -1.28
C LEU A 48 2.61 -1.73 -2.37
N CYS A 49 3.55 -2.60 -2.72
CA CYS A 49 4.71 -2.22 -3.53
C CYS A 49 4.99 -3.22 -4.66
N GLN A 50 5.17 -2.74 -5.89
CA GLN A 50 5.81 -3.53 -6.95
C GLN A 50 7.29 -3.14 -7.06
N TYR A 51 8.15 -4.13 -7.25
CA TYR A 51 9.59 -3.92 -7.43
C TYR A 51 10.04 -4.26 -8.84
N GLY A 52 10.69 -3.31 -9.50
CA GLY A 52 11.54 -3.54 -10.65
C GLY A 52 13.01 -3.61 -10.24
N GLU A 53 13.89 -3.82 -11.22
CA GLU A 53 15.34 -3.75 -11.03
C GLU A 53 15.94 -2.69 -11.97
N GLN A 54 16.90 -1.91 -11.48
CA GLN A 54 17.70 -1.02 -12.31
C GLN A 54 19.16 -1.10 -11.86
N ASN A 55 20.06 -1.48 -12.77
CA ASN A 55 21.49 -1.64 -12.49
C ASN A 55 21.81 -2.56 -11.30
N GLY A 56 20.96 -3.57 -11.04
CA GLY A 56 21.10 -4.48 -9.90
C GLY A 56 20.46 -3.98 -8.59
N ASP A 57 19.95 -2.75 -8.56
CA ASP A 57 19.21 -2.22 -7.42
C ASP A 57 17.71 -2.47 -7.57
N LEU A 58 17.04 -2.85 -6.47
CA LEU A 58 15.58 -2.95 -6.42
C LEU A 58 14.96 -1.55 -6.36
N MET A 59 14.00 -1.31 -7.25
CA MET A 59 13.35 -0.01 -7.44
C MET A 59 11.84 -0.15 -7.26
N ARG A 60 11.23 0.71 -6.44
CA ARG A 60 9.77 0.72 -6.23
C ARG A 60 9.05 1.31 -7.46
N ASP A 61 8.10 0.56 -8.03
CA ASP A 61 7.32 0.94 -9.22
C ASP A 61 5.87 0.42 -9.17
N CYS A 62 5.00 0.92 -8.30
CA CYS A 62 5.18 1.95 -7.28
C CYS A 62 4.98 1.36 -5.87
N ASP A 63 5.26 2.15 -4.84
CA ASP A 63 4.94 1.85 -3.43
C ASP A 63 3.89 2.82 -2.92
N LEU A 64 2.77 2.27 -2.44
CA LEU A 64 1.69 3.02 -1.82
C LEU A 64 1.50 2.51 -0.39
N VAL A 65 1.69 3.40 0.59
CA VAL A 65 1.50 3.06 2.00
C VAL A 65 0.10 3.48 2.44
N PHE A 66 -0.58 2.57 3.12
CA PHE A 66 -1.89 2.78 3.72
C PHE A 66 -1.81 2.84 5.23
N MET A 67 -2.53 3.80 5.82
CA MET A 67 -2.80 3.82 7.24
C MET A 67 -4.15 3.17 7.51
N VAL A 68 -4.15 2.08 8.28
CA VAL A 68 -5.34 1.28 8.59
C VAL A 68 -5.92 1.72 9.93
N THR A 69 -7.16 2.19 9.91
CA THR A 69 -7.94 2.56 11.09
C THR A 69 -9.01 1.52 11.34
N VAL A 70 -9.06 0.98 12.56
CA VAL A 70 -10.13 0.08 13.01
C VAL A 70 -11.38 0.90 13.32
N LEU A 71 -12.50 0.50 12.75
CA LEU A 71 -13.82 1.08 12.95
C LEU A 71 -14.68 0.11 13.78
N SER A 72 -15.85 0.56 14.24
CA SER A 72 -16.78 -0.30 15.00
C SER A 72 -17.30 -1.50 14.20
N ASP A 73 -17.31 -1.41 12.87
CA ASP A 73 -17.90 -2.37 11.94
C ASP A 73 -16.89 -2.89 10.88
N GLY A 74 -15.59 -2.68 11.09
CA GLY A 74 -14.54 -3.17 10.18
C GLY A 74 -13.26 -2.32 10.24
N ALA A 75 -12.66 -2.09 9.08
CA ALA A 75 -11.47 -1.25 8.94
C ALA A 75 -11.58 -0.35 7.70
N ALA A 76 -10.85 0.77 7.74
CA ALA A 76 -10.63 1.64 6.60
C ALA A 76 -9.13 1.86 6.41
N ALA A 77 -8.67 1.78 5.17
CA ALA A 77 -7.28 1.98 4.79
C ALA A 77 -7.20 3.21 3.88
N GLU A 78 -6.59 4.29 4.36
CA GLU A 78 -6.35 5.49 3.57
C GLU A 78 -4.90 5.54 3.08
N PRO A 79 -4.63 5.88 1.81
CA PRO A 79 -3.26 6.05 1.34
C PRO A 79 -2.65 7.30 1.98
N VAL A 80 -1.44 7.16 2.52
CA VAL A 80 -0.73 8.21 3.27
C VAL A 80 0.60 8.59 2.65
N SER A 81 1.20 7.72 1.85
CA SER A 81 2.40 8.05 1.07
C SER A 81 2.44 7.30 -0.25
N PHE A 82 3.15 7.89 -1.21
CA PHE A 82 3.43 7.30 -2.52
C PHE A 82 4.90 7.49 -2.85
N ARG A 83 5.52 6.45 -3.41
CA ARG A 83 6.90 6.48 -3.88
C ARG A 83 7.05 5.73 -5.21
N ASN A 84 7.80 6.34 -6.13
CA ASN A 84 8.27 5.70 -7.36
C ASN A 84 9.74 6.07 -7.56
N ASP A 85 10.62 5.07 -7.49
CA ASP A 85 12.07 5.28 -7.53
C ASP A 85 12.56 5.62 -8.95
N TYR A 86 11.91 5.13 -10.01
CA TYR A 86 12.25 5.46 -11.40
C TYR A 86 11.95 6.92 -11.75
N LEU A 87 10.94 7.52 -11.12
CA LEU A 87 10.56 8.91 -11.29
C LEU A 87 11.22 9.86 -10.28
N GLY A 88 11.96 9.32 -9.30
CA GLY A 88 12.49 10.10 -8.18
C GLY A 88 11.39 10.80 -7.36
N LEU A 89 10.19 10.22 -7.32
CA LEU A 89 9.01 10.83 -6.70
C LEU A 89 8.75 10.20 -5.33
N SER A 90 8.63 11.04 -4.31
CA SER A 90 8.22 10.65 -2.95
C SER A 90 7.26 11.70 -2.41
N GLN A 91 6.07 11.28 -1.99
CA GLN A 91 5.00 12.16 -1.55
C GLN A 91 4.39 11.66 -0.25
N GLU A 92 4.14 12.58 0.68
CA GLU A 92 3.56 12.31 2.00
C GLU A 92 2.31 13.18 2.19
N VAL A 93 1.19 12.55 2.53
CA VAL A 93 -0.11 13.24 2.73
C VAL A 93 -0.09 14.10 3.99
N TYR A 94 0.61 13.63 5.02
CA TYR A 94 0.67 14.28 6.33
C TYR A 94 2.05 14.85 6.59
N ARG A 95 2.10 16.06 7.14
CA ARG A 95 3.34 16.64 7.68
C ARG A 95 3.30 16.59 9.20
N TYR A 96 4.47 16.37 9.78
CA TYR A 96 4.66 16.29 11.21
C TYR A 96 5.68 17.35 11.64
N ASP A 97 5.51 17.94 12.83
CA ASP A 97 6.54 18.77 13.44
C ASP A 97 7.67 17.93 14.06
N GLU A 98 8.68 18.59 14.63
CA GLU A 98 9.82 17.94 15.31
C GLU A 98 9.38 17.10 16.51
N THR A 99 8.26 17.48 17.13
CA THR A 99 7.68 16.69 18.22
C THR A 99 6.88 15.51 17.70
N GLY A 100 6.77 15.31 16.37
CA GLY A 100 6.03 14.27 15.67
C GLY A 100 4.52 14.49 15.61
N ARG A 101 4.01 15.68 15.95
CA ARG A 101 2.57 15.97 15.90
C ARG A 101 2.18 16.31 14.47
N ARG A 102 1.05 15.76 14.00
CA ARG A 102 0.50 16.09 12.69
C ARG A 102 0.12 17.57 12.63
N THR A 103 0.72 18.32 11.72
CA THR A 103 0.52 19.78 11.58
C THR A 103 -0.25 20.15 10.32
N HIS A 104 -0.19 19.31 9.29
CA HIS A 104 -0.80 19.62 8.00
C HIS A 104 -1.26 18.35 7.27
N VAL A 105 -2.29 18.52 6.44
CA VAL A 105 -2.78 17.52 5.48
C VAL A 105 -2.80 18.14 4.09
N VAL A 106 -2.15 17.48 3.13
CA VAL A 106 -2.20 17.87 1.71
C VAL A 106 -3.44 17.23 1.09
N SER A 107 -4.58 17.90 1.22
CA SER A 107 -5.89 17.34 0.84
C SER A 107 -6.01 16.95 -0.64
N SER A 108 -5.36 17.70 -1.55
CA SER A 108 -5.33 17.36 -2.98
C SER A 108 -4.60 16.04 -3.21
N LEU A 109 -3.40 15.90 -2.66
CA LEU A 109 -2.63 14.65 -2.74
C LEU A 109 -3.40 13.47 -2.13
N LYS A 110 -4.06 13.66 -0.98
CA LYS A 110 -4.89 12.61 -0.38
C LYS A 110 -6.00 12.14 -1.33
N GLN A 111 -6.61 13.07 -2.06
CA GLN A 111 -7.63 12.76 -3.06
C GLN A 111 -7.02 12.05 -4.29
N ASP A 112 -5.87 12.52 -4.78
CA ASP A 112 -5.16 11.92 -5.92
C ASP A 112 -4.74 10.49 -5.61
N LEU A 113 -4.14 10.24 -4.44
CA LEU A 113 -3.72 8.90 -4.03
C LEU A 113 -4.92 7.97 -3.82
N LYS A 114 -6.08 8.48 -3.39
CA LYS A 114 -7.31 7.68 -3.29
C LYS A 114 -7.78 7.21 -4.67
N GLU A 115 -7.83 8.10 -5.66
CA GLU A 115 -8.23 7.71 -7.02
C GLU A 115 -7.20 6.78 -7.67
N PHE A 116 -5.90 7.02 -7.43
CA PHE A 116 -4.84 6.13 -7.86
C PHE A 116 -5.00 4.73 -7.24
N ALA A 117 -5.18 4.63 -5.92
CA ALA A 117 -5.37 3.35 -5.22
C ALA A 117 -6.54 2.56 -5.81
N ARG A 118 -7.67 3.24 -6.05
CA ARG A 118 -8.86 2.64 -6.66
C ARG A 118 -8.56 2.06 -8.04
N ALA A 119 -7.93 2.83 -8.91
CA ALA A 119 -7.58 2.38 -10.26
C ALA A 119 -6.54 1.25 -10.25
N TRP A 120 -5.57 1.33 -9.33
CA TRP A 120 -4.51 0.33 -9.23
C TRP A 120 -5.03 -1.00 -8.70
N PHE A 121 -5.92 -1.03 -7.71
CA PHE A 121 -6.55 -2.28 -7.25
C PHE A 121 -7.34 -2.98 -8.37
N VAL A 122 -8.03 -2.24 -9.24
CA VAL A 122 -8.68 -2.81 -10.43
C VAL A 122 -7.64 -3.44 -11.35
N THR A 123 -6.55 -2.73 -11.61
CA THR A 123 -5.43 -3.24 -12.42
C THR A 123 -4.82 -4.51 -11.82
N LEU A 124 -4.53 -4.54 -10.52
CA LEU A 124 -3.99 -5.71 -9.83
C LEU A 124 -4.96 -6.91 -9.91
N ARG A 125 -6.27 -6.65 -9.89
CA ARG A 125 -7.30 -7.69 -10.07
C ARG A 125 -7.31 -8.24 -11.48
N ASP A 126 -7.26 -7.38 -12.49
CA ASP A 126 -7.21 -7.77 -13.90
C ASP A 126 -5.91 -8.52 -14.25
N GLN A 127 -4.80 -8.13 -13.61
CA GLN A 127 -3.51 -8.80 -13.71
C GLN A 127 -3.49 -10.16 -12.98
N GLY A 128 -4.50 -10.47 -12.16
CA GLY A 128 -4.65 -11.76 -11.51
C GLY A 128 -3.98 -11.89 -10.13
N PHE A 129 -3.54 -10.80 -9.49
CA PHE A 129 -2.92 -10.86 -8.15
C PHE A 129 -3.86 -11.38 -7.06
N PHE A 130 -5.17 -11.22 -7.27
CA PHE A 130 -6.21 -11.74 -6.39
C PHE A 130 -6.63 -13.18 -6.73
N ALA A 131 -6.17 -13.74 -7.85
CA ALA A 131 -6.56 -15.08 -8.27
C ALA A 131 -5.90 -16.18 -7.42
N SER A 132 -6.52 -17.36 -7.42
CA SER A 132 -5.95 -18.57 -6.81
C SER A 132 -4.72 -19.10 -7.54
N THR A 133 -4.51 -18.67 -8.79
CA THR A 133 -3.34 -19.00 -9.61
C THR A 133 -2.11 -18.15 -9.28
N ALA A 134 -2.27 -17.06 -8.53
CA ALA A 134 -1.14 -16.24 -8.07
C ALA A 134 -0.34 -17.00 -7.01
N VAL A 135 0.99 -17.01 -7.16
CA VAL A 135 1.90 -17.65 -6.20
C VAL A 135 2.13 -16.71 -5.04
N ARG A 136 1.93 -17.18 -3.81
CA ARG A 136 2.08 -16.41 -2.58
C ARG A 136 3.21 -16.97 -1.74
N GLU A 137 4.17 -16.13 -1.40
CA GLU A 137 5.31 -16.45 -0.53
C GLU A 137 5.20 -15.58 0.73
N ILE A 138 5.10 -16.21 1.90
CA ILE A 138 5.10 -15.51 3.19
C ILE A 138 6.54 -15.14 3.52
N LEU A 139 6.83 -13.85 3.67
CA LEU A 139 8.18 -13.32 3.87
C LEU A 139 8.58 -13.21 5.35
N SER A 140 7.63 -13.36 6.27
CA SER A 140 7.86 -13.31 7.72
C SER A 140 6.98 -14.37 8.41
N PRO A 141 7.58 -15.40 9.05
CA PRO A 141 6.83 -16.40 9.81
C PRO A 141 6.26 -15.86 11.12
#